data_AF-A0A0C1TSZ0-F1
#
_entry.id   AF-A0A0C1TSZ0-F1
#
_cell.length_a   1.000
_cell.length_b   1.000
_cell.length_c   1.000
_cell.angle_alpha   90.00
_cell.angle_beta   90.00
_cell.angle_gamma   90.00
#
_symmetry.space_group_name_H-M   'P 1'
#
loop_
_entity.id
_entity.type
_entity.pdbx_description
1 polymer ?
#
loop_
_entity_poly.entity_id
_entity_poly.type
_entity_poly.pdbx_seq_one_letter_code
_entity_poly.pdbx_strand_id
1 'polypeptide(L)'
;MDYATIGIHTNAALPSLFPVRYGEEAPTREGEAELPSNDPCWDQASYVTDDAGYIHLSAKGRPRRALHQILWERFHQRSIPPGAVIHHVDGNPRNNSFGNLLCLPRAMHRELHGELNRLDPGLSPLLLELERHRITEFYRLRSENYWNDRGAGLAPDEGGRQ
;
A
#
# COMPACT_ATOMS: atom_id res chain seq x y z
N MET A 1 -24.96 -14.34 -42.07
CA MET A 1 -23.52 -14.42 -41.72
C MET A 1 -23.36 -13.56 -40.47
N ASP A 2 -23.34 -14.22 -39.32
CA ASP A 2 -23.27 -13.55 -38.03
C ASP A 2 -21.80 -13.27 -37.69
N TYR A 3 -21.47 -11.98 -37.53
CA TYR A 3 -20.19 -11.57 -36.97
C TYR A 3 -20.42 -11.10 -35.53
N ALA A 4 -20.15 -12.00 -34.60
CA ALA A 4 -20.05 -11.68 -33.18
C ALA A 4 -18.83 -10.75 -32.96
N THR A 5 -19.09 -9.52 -32.55
CA THR A 5 -18.03 -8.58 -32.14
C THR A 5 -17.74 -8.81 -30.66
N ILE A 6 -16.66 -9.52 -30.35
CA ILE A 6 -16.12 -9.61 -29.00
C ILE A 6 -15.38 -8.31 -28.72
N GLY A 7 -16.01 -7.42 -27.93
CA GLY A 7 -15.39 -6.22 -27.40
C GLY A 7 -14.35 -6.58 -26.34
N ILE A 8 -13.10 -6.73 -26.77
CA ILE A 8 -11.95 -6.71 -25.87
C ILE A 8 -11.75 -5.25 -25.43
N HIS A 9 -12.30 -4.89 -24.27
CA HIS A 9 -11.89 -3.69 -23.55
C HIS A 9 -10.46 -3.93 -23.03
N THR A 10 -9.47 -3.70 -23.88
CA THR A 10 -8.10 -3.53 -23.44
C THR A 10 -8.02 -2.20 -22.70
N ASN A 11 -8.27 -2.25 -21.40
CA ASN A 11 -7.85 -1.18 -20.50
C ASN A 11 -6.32 -1.30 -20.42
N ALA A 12 -5.65 -0.75 -21.43
CA ALA A 12 -4.20 -0.61 -21.47
C ALA A 12 -3.84 0.40 -20.38
N ALA A 13 -3.75 -0.09 -19.14
CA ALA A 13 -3.10 0.62 -18.06
C ALA A 13 -1.69 0.95 -18.58
N LEU A 14 -1.44 2.23 -18.84
CA LEU A 14 -0.09 2.68 -19.11
C LEU A 14 0.76 2.16 -17.93
N PRO A 15 1.86 1.43 -18.19
CA PRO A 15 2.74 1.01 -17.12
C PRO A 15 3.21 2.27 -16.42
N SER A 16 3.13 2.28 -15.08
CA SER A 16 3.56 3.42 -14.29
C SER A 16 4.94 3.86 -14.75
N LEU A 17 5.04 5.12 -15.20
CA LEU A 17 6.26 5.69 -15.80
C LEU A 17 7.40 5.79 -14.78
N PHE A 18 7.06 5.74 -13.50
CA PHE A 18 7.99 5.73 -12.39
C PHE A 18 7.75 4.46 -11.57
N PRO A 19 8.28 3.28 -11.96
CA PRO A 19 8.41 2.20 -11.02
C PRO A 19 9.21 2.76 -9.84
N VAL A 20 8.58 2.86 -8.67
CA VAL A 20 9.20 3.34 -7.44
C VAL A 20 10.39 2.45 -7.17
N ARG A 21 11.58 2.89 -7.61
CA ARG A 21 12.84 2.22 -7.36
C ARG A 21 13.19 2.50 -5.91
N TYR A 22 12.92 1.54 -5.03
CA TYR A 22 13.70 1.47 -3.81
C TYR A 22 15.16 1.27 -4.21
N GLY A 23 16.04 2.02 -3.53
CA GLY A 23 17.46 2.16 -3.86
C GLY A 23 18.18 0.83 -4.01
N GLU A 24 19.32 0.89 -4.69
CA GLU A 24 20.20 -0.25 -5.00
C GLU A 24 20.83 -0.94 -3.78
N GLU A 25 20.35 -0.65 -2.58
CA GLU A 25 20.65 -1.38 -1.36
C GLU A 25 19.43 -2.23 -0.99
N ALA A 26 19.15 -3.24 -1.82
CA ALA A 26 18.56 -4.45 -1.28
C ALA A 26 19.50 -4.93 -0.17
N PRO A 27 19.01 -5.23 1.05
CA PRO A 27 19.85 -5.76 2.10
C PRO A 27 20.63 -6.96 1.53
N THR A 28 21.95 -6.90 1.68
CA THR A 28 22.86 -7.94 1.20
C THR A 28 22.41 -9.31 1.71
N ARG A 29 22.18 -10.19 0.73
CA ARG A 29 22.24 -11.66 0.76
C ARG A 29 22.68 -12.26 2.10
N GLU A 30 21.74 -12.88 2.81
CA GLU A 30 21.88 -14.08 3.68
C GLU A 30 20.65 -14.13 4.59
N GLY A 31 19.63 -14.86 4.14
CA GLY A 31 18.33 -14.89 4.79
C GLY A 31 17.22 -14.99 3.76
N GLU A 32 17.33 -15.94 2.83
CA GLU A 32 16.14 -16.51 2.22
C GLU A 32 15.38 -17.22 3.35
N ALA A 33 14.63 -16.44 4.13
CA ALA A 33 13.56 -16.98 4.92
C ALA A 33 12.58 -17.54 3.88
N GLU A 34 12.75 -18.83 3.56
CA GLU A 34 11.74 -19.63 2.91
C GLU A 34 10.40 -19.22 3.52
N LEU A 35 9.56 -18.57 2.71
CA LEU A 35 8.24 -18.13 3.16
C LEU A 35 7.61 -19.36 3.81
N PRO A 36 7.29 -19.35 5.12
CA PRO A 36 6.77 -20.54 5.75
C PRO A 36 5.47 -20.88 5.03
N SER A 37 5.47 -21.99 4.29
CA SER A 37 4.31 -22.50 3.55
C SER A 37 3.15 -22.90 4.47
N ASN A 38 3.31 -22.66 5.77
CA ASN A 38 2.44 -23.00 6.89
C ASN A 38 2.08 -21.75 7.72
N ASP A 39 1.99 -20.57 7.10
CA ASP A 39 1.46 -19.42 7.83
C ASP A 39 -0.07 -19.57 8.01
N PRO A 40 -0.56 -19.75 9.25
CA PRO A 40 -1.96 -20.05 9.54
C PRO A 40 -2.91 -18.87 9.26
N CYS A 41 -2.38 -17.71 8.84
CA CYS A 41 -3.17 -16.60 8.33
C CYS A 41 -3.79 -16.90 6.96
N TRP A 42 -3.12 -17.72 6.13
CA TRP A 42 -3.55 -18.01 4.76
C TRP A 42 -4.18 -19.38 4.63
N ASP A 43 -3.81 -20.32 5.51
CA ASP A 43 -4.41 -21.65 5.52
C ASP A 43 -5.90 -21.54 5.86
N GLN A 44 -6.75 -22.03 4.95
CA GLN A 44 -8.22 -21.91 4.99
C GLN A 44 -8.78 -20.47 4.93
N ALA A 45 -7.98 -19.49 4.48
CA ALA A 45 -8.46 -18.14 4.28
C ALA A 45 -9.35 -18.03 3.04
N SER A 46 -10.47 -17.32 3.15
CA SER A 46 -11.28 -16.88 2.01
C SER A 46 -11.04 -15.41 1.71
N TYR A 47 -11.08 -15.07 0.43
CA TYR A 47 -10.89 -13.70 -0.07
C TYR A 47 -12.23 -13.14 -0.53
N VAL A 48 -12.61 -11.98 -0.01
CA VAL A 48 -13.85 -11.30 -0.38
C VAL A 48 -13.52 -9.87 -0.79
N THR A 49 -13.96 -9.49 -1.99
CA THR A 49 -13.87 -8.10 -2.45
C THR A 49 -15.09 -7.33 -1.94
N ASP A 50 -14.90 -6.12 -1.40
CA ASP A 50 -16.01 -5.23 -1.06
C ASP A 50 -16.46 -4.37 -2.26
N ASP A 51 -17.53 -3.60 -2.07
CA ASP A 51 -18.09 -2.71 -3.09
C ASP A 51 -17.11 -1.60 -3.53
N ALA A 52 -16.15 -1.26 -2.66
CA ALA A 52 -15.09 -0.29 -2.95
C ALA A 52 -13.88 -0.93 -3.65
N GLY A 53 -13.91 -2.24 -3.93
CA GLY A 53 -12.88 -2.97 -4.65
C GLY A 53 -11.71 -3.45 -3.78
N TYR A 54 -11.74 -3.25 -2.46
CA TYR A 54 -10.70 -3.76 -1.56
C TYR A 54 -10.87 -5.25 -1.34
N ILE A 55 -9.75 -5.96 -1.34
CA ILE A 55 -9.71 -7.40 -1.01
C ILE A 55 -9.57 -7.55 0.50
N HIS A 56 -10.41 -8.40 1.08
CA HIS A 56 -10.37 -8.75 2.50
C HIS A 56 -10.10 -10.23 2.68
N LEU A 57 -9.31 -10.54 3.70
CA LEU A 57 -9.06 -11.88 4.18
C LEU A 57 -10.00 -12.21 5.34
N SER A 58 -10.66 -13.36 5.26
CA SER A 58 -11.46 -13.94 6.33
C SER A 58 -10.98 -15.35 6.61
N ALA A 59 -10.62 -15.62 7.87
CA ALA A 59 -10.22 -16.95 8.33
C ALA A 59 -11.08 -17.36 9.53
N LYS A 60 -11.38 -18.66 9.66
CA LYS A 60 -12.26 -19.17 10.72
C LYS A 60 -11.73 -18.78 12.10
N GLY A 61 -12.57 -18.15 12.92
CA GLY A 61 -12.21 -17.72 14.28
C GLY A 61 -11.31 -16.48 14.35
N ARG A 62 -11.02 -15.81 13.22
CA ARG A 62 -10.27 -14.54 13.18
C ARG A 62 -11.13 -13.41 12.63
N PRO A 63 -10.92 -12.16 13.07
CA PRO A 63 -11.61 -11.03 12.48
C PRO A 63 -11.21 -10.86 11.02
N ARG A 64 -12.16 -10.42 10.20
CA ARG A 64 -11.90 -10.01 8.81
C ARG A 64 -10.91 -8.84 8.79
N ARG A 65 -9.90 -8.91 7.91
CA ARG A 65 -8.89 -7.86 7.76
C ARG A 65 -8.68 -7.52 6.28
N ALA A 66 -8.33 -6.27 5.99
CA ALA A 66 -8.04 -5.86 4.62
C ALA A 66 -6.66 -6.39 4.17
N LEU A 67 -6.58 -6.94 2.96
CA LEU A 67 -5.39 -7.62 2.44
C LEU A 67 -4.17 -6.69 2.39
N HIS A 68 -4.34 -5.47 1.87
CA HIS A 68 -3.27 -4.47 1.78
C HIS A 68 -2.65 -4.15 3.15
N GLN A 69 -3.43 -4.19 4.25
CA GLN A 69 -2.91 -3.96 5.59
C GLN A 69 -2.04 -5.13 6.05
N ILE A 70 -2.52 -6.36 5.84
CA ILE A 70 -1.77 -7.58 6.17
C ILE A 70 -0.44 -7.61 5.42
N LEU A 71 -0.47 -7.32 4.11
CA LEU A 71 0.73 -7.31 3.28
C LEU A 71 1.72 -6.22 3.69
N TRP A 72 1.23 -5.02 4.01
CA TRP A 72 2.08 -3.94 4.50
C TRP A 72 2.77 -4.30 5.83
N GLU A 73 2.02 -4.86 6.79
CA GLU A 73 2.57 -5.25 8.11
C GLU A 73 3.61 -6.35 7.99
N ARG A 74 3.36 -7.35 7.14
CA ARG A 74 4.30 -8.45 6.89
C ARG A 74 5.59 -7.95 6.26
N PHE A 75 5.47 -7.11 5.24
CA PHE A 75 6.64 -6.58 4.52
C PHE A 75 7.51 -5.72 5.43
N HIS A 76 6.90 -4.84 6.24
CA HIS A 76 7.62 -3.95 7.15
C HIS A 76 7.91 -4.58 8.52
N GLN A 77 7.48 -5.82 8.76
CA GLN A 77 7.63 -6.55 10.02
C GLN A 77 7.18 -5.76 11.26
N ARG A 78 6.13 -4.95 11.12
CA ARG A 78 5.59 -4.10 12.19
C ARG A 78 4.09 -3.88 12.01
N SER A 79 3.39 -3.65 13.12
CA SER A 79 1.98 -3.29 13.08
C SER A 79 1.77 -1.89 12.48
N ILE A 80 0.62 -1.69 11.84
CA ILE A 80 0.21 -0.35 11.40
C ILE A 80 0.03 0.55 12.63
N PRO A 81 0.69 1.72 12.70
CA PRO A 81 0.57 2.61 13.86
C PRO A 81 -0.88 3.03 14.14
N PRO A 82 -1.27 3.22 15.42
CA PRO A 82 -2.60 3.72 15.76
C PRO A 82 -2.92 5.04 15.05
N GLY A 83 -4.09 5.10 14.39
CA GLY A 83 -4.50 6.27 13.62
C GLY A 83 -3.82 6.42 12.26
N ALA A 84 -3.02 5.45 11.82
CA ALA A 84 -2.52 5.36 10.45
C ALA A 84 -3.48 4.60 9.53
N VAL A 85 -3.33 4.80 8.23
CA VAL A 85 -4.05 4.12 7.15
C VAL A 85 -3.09 3.81 6.01
N ILE A 86 -3.40 2.79 5.22
CA ILE A 86 -2.63 2.42 4.03
C ILE A 86 -3.29 3.01 2.79
N HIS A 87 -2.52 3.79 2.03
CA HIS A 87 -2.90 4.42 0.78
C HIS A 87 -2.39 3.60 -0.41
N HIS A 88 -3.18 3.50 -1.48
CA HIS A 88 -2.74 2.93 -2.75
C HIS A 88 -2.27 4.07 -3.66
N VAL A 89 -0.98 4.10 -3.99
CA VAL A 89 -0.35 5.20 -4.75
C VAL A 89 -1.00 5.39 -6.13
N ASP A 90 -1.35 4.29 -6.79
CA ASP A 90 -2.04 4.29 -8.09
C ASP A 90 -3.57 4.49 -7.98
N GLY A 91 -4.12 4.55 -6.77
CA GLY A 91 -5.55 4.63 -6.52
C GLY A 91 -6.34 3.35 -6.83
N ASN A 92 -5.68 2.24 -7.17
CA ASN A 92 -6.31 0.96 -7.47
C ASN A 92 -6.26 0.04 -6.23
N PRO A 93 -7.39 -0.22 -5.55
CA PRO A 93 -7.45 -1.03 -4.34
C PRO A 93 -7.15 -2.53 -4.56
N ARG A 94 -7.00 -2.96 -5.83
CA ARG A 94 -6.61 -4.33 -6.19
C ARG A 94 -5.11 -4.49 -6.42
N ASN A 95 -4.37 -3.40 -6.65
CA ASN A 95 -2.92 -3.45 -6.81
C ASN A 95 -2.23 -3.45 -5.43
N ASN A 96 -1.99 -4.64 -4.91
CA ASN A 96 -1.40 -4.84 -3.59
C ASN A 96 0.14 -4.97 -3.60
N SER A 97 0.80 -4.54 -4.68
CA SER A 97 2.28 -4.55 -4.77
C SER A 97 2.88 -3.68 -3.66
N PHE A 98 3.98 -4.13 -3.04
CA PHE A 98 4.55 -3.42 -1.87
C PHE A 98 4.88 -1.94 -2.15
N GLY A 99 5.41 -1.62 -3.32
CA GLY A 99 5.71 -0.24 -3.72
C GLY A 99 4.47 0.65 -3.91
N ASN A 100 3.29 0.04 -4.07
CA ASN A 100 2.02 0.73 -4.22
C ASN A 100 1.33 1.03 -2.88
N LEU A 101 1.85 0.51 -1.76
CA LEU A 101 1.23 0.65 -0.43
C LEU A 101 2.00 1.64 0.44
N LEU A 102 1.37 2.76 0.77
CA LEU A 102 1.97 3.84 1.57
C LEU A 102 1.24 4.02 2.91
N CYS A 103 1.96 3.93 4.03
CA CYS A 103 1.38 4.11 5.36
C CYS A 103 1.42 5.57 5.81
N LEU A 104 0.25 6.18 5.98
CA LEU A 104 0.09 7.58 6.32
C LEU A 104 -0.72 7.77 7.60
N PRO A 105 -0.42 8.80 8.41
CA PRO A 105 -1.35 9.28 9.42
C PRO A 105 -2.69 9.64 8.77
N ARG A 106 -3.82 9.34 9.41
CA ARG A 106 -5.16 9.57 8.83
C ARG A 106 -5.43 11.03 8.43
N ALA A 107 -4.87 11.99 9.17
CA ALA A 107 -4.93 13.41 8.82
C ALA A 107 -4.22 13.70 7.49
N MET A 108 -2.99 13.19 7.35
CA MET A 108 -2.17 13.34 6.17
C MET A 108 -2.78 12.65 4.93
N HIS A 109 -3.37 11.46 5.12
CA HIS A 109 -4.12 10.78 4.07
C HIS A 109 -5.31 11.60 3.55
N ARG A 110 -6.00 12.32 4.45
CA ARG A 110 -7.11 13.22 4.06
C ARG A 110 -6.59 14.43 3.28
N GLU A 111 -5.49 15.03 3.72
CA GLU A 111 -4.84 16.14 3.02
C GLU A 111 -4.40 15.73 1.60
N LEU A 112 -3.77 14.56 1.49
CA LEU A 112 -3.38 13.95 0.21
C LEU A 112 -4.58 13.83 -0.73
N HIS A 113 -5.69 13.24 -0.30
CA HIS A 113 -6.89 13.16 -1.14
C HIS A 113 -7.43 14.54 -1.52
N GLY A 114 -7.33 15.52 -0.64
CA GLY A 114 -7.66 16.91 -0.94
C GLY A 114 -6.79 17.53 -2.03
N GLU A 115 -5.51 17.18 -2.10
CA GLU A 115 -4.62 17.59 -3.20
C GLU A 115 -4.91 16.86 -4.51
N LEU A 116 -5.07 15.53 -4.46
CA LEU A 116 -5.40 14.74 -5.64
C LEU A 116 -6.72 15.18 -6.29
N ASN A 117 -7.72 15.53 -5.46
CA ASN A 117 -9.03 16.01 -5.94
C ASN A 117 -8.98 17.43 -6.52
N ARG A 118 -7.90 18.19 -6.27
CA ARG A 118 -7.67 19.53 -6.84
C ARG A 118 -6.98 19.50 -8.19
N LEU A 119 -6.51 18.33 -8.65
CA LEU A 119 -5.91 18.20 -9.97
C LEU A 119 -6.94 18.51 -11.05
N ASP A 120 -6.51 19.26 -12.07
CA ASP A 120 -7.36 19.64 -13.20
C ASP A 120 -7.76 18.38 -14.00
N PRO A 121 -9.07 18.09 -14.15
CA PRO A 121 -9.55 16.99 -14.97
C PRO A 121 -9.13 17.07 -16.45
N GLY A 122 -8.74 18.26 -16.93
CA GLY A 122 -8.26 18.50 -18.30
C GLY A 122 -6.79 18.15 -18.53
N LEU A 123 -6.04 17.72 -17.51
CA LEU A 123 -4.64 17.31 -17.68
C LEU A 123 -4.52 16.12 -18.63
N SER A 124 -3.50 16.17 -19.50
CA SER A 124 -3.13 14.99 -20.29
C SER A 124 -2.78 13.81 -19.36
N PRO A 125 -2.97 12.55 -19.78
CA PRO A 125 -2.71 11.38 -18.93
C PRO A 125 -1.30 11.38 -18.32
N LEU A 126 -0.29 11.77 -19.10
CA LEU A 126 1.10 11.88 -18.65
C LEU A 126 1.28 12.92 -17.54
N LEU A 127 0.72 14.13 -17.73
CA LEU A 127 0.82 15.19 -16.73
C LEU A 127 0.03 14.85 -15.46
N LEU A 128 -1.13 14.21 -15.60
CA LEU A 128 -1.91 13.73 -14.46
C LEU A 128 -1.11 12.70 -13.64
N GLU A 129 -0.44 11.76 -14.31
CA GLU A 129 0.40 10.77 -13.65
C GLU A 129 1.59 11.42 -12.93
N LEU A 130 2.27 12.38 -13.59
CA LEU A 130 3.37 13.13 -12.99
C LEU A 130 2.93 13.91 -11.75
N GLU A 131 1.79 14.62 -11.80
CA GLU A 131 1.28 15.36 -10.65
C GLU A 131 0.83 14.43 -9.50
N ARG A 132 0.17 13.30 -9.82
CA ARG A 132 -0.18 12.28 -8.83
C ARG A 132 1.06 11.72 -8.13
N HIS A 133 2.11 11.45 -8.90
CA HIS A 133 3.39 10.98 -8.36
C HIS A 133 4.03 12.05 -7.48
N ARG A 134 4.13 13.30 -7.96
CA ARG A 134 4.70 14.42 -7.20
C ARG A 134 3.99 14.64 -5.86
N ILE A 135 2.65 14.61 -5.85
CA ILE A 135 1.85 14.75 -4.62
C ILE A 135 2.12 13.56 -3.70
N THR A 136 2.03 12.33 -4.21
CA THR A 136 2.18 11.14 -3.38
C THR A 136 3.57 11.05 -2.75
N GLU A 137 4.63 11.37 -3.50
CA GLU A 137 6.00 11.37 -2.99
C GLU A 137 6.24 12.47 -1.95
N PHE A 138 5.63 13.64 -2.10
CA PHE A 138 5.66 14.66 -1.04
C PHE A 138 5.09 14.12 0.29
N TYR A 139 3.95 13.42 0.22
CA TYR A 139 3.32 12.83 1.40
C TYR A 139 4.07 11.61 1.95
N ARG A 140 4.75 10.84 1.09
CA ARG A 140 5.66 9.77 1.52
C ARG A 140 6.77 10.33 2.42
N LEU A 141 7.53 11.30 1.92
CA LEU A 141 8.63 11.92 2.68
C LEU A 141 8.14 12.60 3.96
N ARG A 142 7.00 13.30 3.89
CA ARG A 142 6.39 13.93 5.08
C ARG A 142 5.98 12.89 6.12
N SER A 143 5.50 11.72 5.70
CA SER A 143 5.14 10.64 6.60
C SER A 143 6.36 9.99 7.25
N GLU A 144 7.44 9.79 6.50
CA GLU A 144 8.70 9.25 7.02
C GLU A 144 9.25 10.14 8.14
N ASN A 145 9.30 11.46 7.91
CA ASN A 145 9.71 12.42 8.93
C ASN A 145 8.79 12.39 10.16
N TYR A 146 7.47 12.36 9.94
CA TYR A 146 6.50 12.26 11.03
C TYR A 146 6.70 11.01 11.89
N TRP A 147 7.00 9.87 11.27
CA TRP A 147 7.26 8.62 11.99
C TRP A 147 8.60 8.66 12.71
N ASN A 148 9.64 9.26 12.12
CA ASN A 148 10.95 9.41 12.73
C ASN A 148 10.90 10.29 13.99
N ASP A 149 10.24 11.45 13.91
CA ASP A 149 10.09 12.39 15.02
C ASP A 149 9.36 11.76 16.22
N ARG A 150 8.42 10.85 15.95
CA ARG A 150 7.65 10.14 16.98
C ARG A 150 8.31 8.84 17.44
N GLY A 151 9.10 8.20 16.58
CA GLY A 151 9.88 7.00 16.88
C GLY A 151 11.07 7.30 17.81
N ALA A 152 11.62 8.52 17.75
CA ALA A 152 12.65 8.99 18.68
C ALA A 152 12.17 9.12 20.15
N GLY A 153 10.85 9.02 20.40
CA GLY A 153 10.26 9.06 21.74
C GLY A 153 9.88 7.70 22.33
N LEU A 154 10.09 6.59 21.60
CA LEU A 154 9.86 5.22 22.07
C LEU A 154 11.20 4.47 22.09
N ALA A 155 12.10 4.91 22.97
CA ALA A 155 13.14 4.01 23.46
C ALA A 155 12.46 2.80 24.13
N PRO A 156 13.04 1.59 24.05
CA PRO A 156 12.53 0.48 24.84
C PRO A 156 12.63 0.90 26.31
N ASP A 157 11.54 0.69 27.05
CA ASP A 157 11.58 0.54 28.50
C ASP A 157 12.56 -0.61 28.78
N GLU A 158 13.83 -0.27 28.99
CA GLU A 158 14.78 -1.17 29.58
C GLU A 158 14.27 -1.44 30.99
N GLY A 159 13.60 -2.59 31.12
CA GLY A 159 13.29 -3.22 32.38
C GLY A 159 14.57 -3.45 33.17
N GLY A 160 15.00 -2.43 33.90
CA GLY A 160 15.99 -2.48 34.94
C GLY A 160 15.38 -3.08 36.20
N ARG A 161 15.11 -4.39 36.17
CA ARG A 161 15.12 -5.20 37.38
C ARG A 161 16.57 -5.30 37.83
N GLN A 162 16.90 -4.70 38.97
CA GLN A 162 17.72 -5.28 40.04
C GLN A 162 17.60 -4.42 41.30
#